data_AF-A0A945G5W2-F1
#
_entry.id   AF-A0A945G5W2-F1
#
_cell.length_a   1.000
_cell.length_b   1.000
_cell.length_c   1.000
_cell.angle_alpha   90.00
_cell.angle_beta   90.00
_cell.angle_gamma   90.00
#
_symmetry.space_group_name_H-M   'P 1'
#
loop_
_entity.id
_entity.type
_entity.pdbx_description
1 polymer ?
#
loop_
_entity_poly.entity_id
_entity_poly.type
_entity_poly.pdbx_seq_one_letter_code
_entity_poly.pdbx_strand_id
1 'polypeptide(L)'
;MIRNIIFDWSGTLVDDLPGVFKATNYILEQAGVATLTLAEFRAEFELPFTGFYNRFTPDVPLHQLEEWFHSYFGKVCGEVIALPHADEFLDFCKSEKLRCFVLSAVKPEYFTEQADNAGMSDCFERTYLGVWDKREKIHTIIEANNLSKDETLYIGDMQHDVETAHHGGVHSCALLTGYNTLEQLRESCPSIITANLDELKNILLRGGMTLPSANHRPIPTVGALIYNALGQVLIVCTNKWYGKWGIPGGKIEYGESSVDALRREITEETGLTITDIKFVLSQDCIDSAEFYRREHFILLNYTCRVTGETDVTLNEEAQSFRWLSEPDALQLNLNQPTRFLLDAVMANSTIPADA
;
A
#
# COMPACT_ATOMS: atom_id res chain seq x y z
N MET A 1 11.46 -15.71 -12.41
CA MET A 1 10.11 -16.14 -11.97
C MET A 1 10.21 -16.40 -10.48
N ILE A 2 9.36 -15.76 -9.67
CA ILE A 2 9.32 -15.94 -8.23
C ILE A 2 8.77 -17.32 -7.90
N ARG A 3 9.47 -18.03 -7.01
CA ARG A 3 9.10 -19.35 -6.48
C ARG A 3 9.09 -19.39 -4.95
N ASN A 4 9.80 -18.46 -4.32
CA ASN A 4 9.97 -18.43 -2.87
C ASN A 4 9.57 -17.04 -2.37
N ILE A 5 8.84 -16.99 -1.26
CA ILE A 5 8.46 -15.76 -0.58
C ILE A 5 8.92 -15.84 0.87
N ILE A 6 9.63 -14.80 1.30
CA ILE A 6 9.99 -14.57 2.70
C ILE A 6 9.15 -13.37 3.17
N PHE A 7 8.32 -13.58 4.17
CA PHE A 7 7.47 -12.55 4.75
C PHE A 7 8.11 -12.00 6.04
N ASP A 8 8.04 -10.70 6.24
CA ASP A 8 7.90 -10.19 7.61
C ASP A 8 6.52 -10.55 8.17
N TRP A 9 6.36 -10.41 9.48
CA TRP A 9 5.14 -10.71 10.20
C TRP A 9 4.30 -9.45 10.47
N SER A 10 4.78 -8.63 11.41
CA SER A 10 4.20 -7.33 11.80
C SER A 10 4.12 -6.38 10.60
N GLY A 11 3.01 -5.66 10.45
CA GLY A 11 2.79 -4.70 9.36
C GLY A 11 2.67 -5.30 7.95
N THR A 12 2.91 -6.60 7.81
CA THR A 12 2.95 -7.33 6.53
C THR A 12 1.84 -8.37 6.41
N LEU A 13 1.72 -9.27 7.39
CA LEU A 13 0.65 -10.28 7.47
C LEU A 13 -0.36 -9.96 8.56
N VAL A 14 0.06 -9.29 9.64
CA VAL A 14 -0.80 -8.94 10.77
C VAL A 14 -0.67 -7.46 11.14
N ASP A 15 -1.75 -6.88 11.67
CA ASP A 15 -1.78 -5.50 12.15
C ASP A 15 -1.54 -5.46 13.67
N ASP A 16 -0.27 -5.36 14.06
CA ASP A 16 0.15 -5.20 15.45
C ASP A 16 0.49 -3.75 15.82
N LEU A 17 0.47 -2.82 14.85
CA LEU A 17 0.80 -1.42 15.04
C LEU A 17 -0.02 -0.77 16.17
N PRO A 18 -1.36 -0.96 16.29
CA PRO A 18 -2.13 -0.41 17.39
C PRO A 18 -1.63 -0.90 18.76
N GLY A 19 -1.24 -2.16 18.87
CA GLY A 19 -0.72 -2.76 20.10
C GLY A 19 0.68 -2.25 20.43
N VAL A 20 1.59 -2.23 19.44
CA VAL A 20 2.96 -1.76 19.60
C VAL A 20 3.00 -0.26 19.93
N PHE A 21 2.16 0.56 19.30
CA PHE A 21 2.05 1.98 19.60
C PHE A 21 1.61 2.23 21.04
N LYS A 22 0.58 1.53 21.52
CA LYS A 22 0.11 1.63 22.91
C LYS A 22 1.18 1.15 23.91
N ALA A 23 1.86 0.04 23.61
CA ALA A 23 2.94 -0.48 24.45
C ALA A 23 4.14 0.48 24.50
N THR A 24 4.45 1.14 23.38
CA THR A 24 5.49 2.17 23.31
C THR A 24 5.14 3.37 24.17
N ASN A 25 3.92 3.90 24.06
CA ASN A 25 3.48 5.02 24.90
C ASN A 25 3.42 4.64 26.39
N TYR A 26 3.07 3.39 26.71
CA TYR A 26 3.15 2.90 28.08
C TYR A 26 4.58 2.96 28.63
N ILE A 27 5.60 2.57 27.85
CA ILE A 27 7.01 2.70 28.24
C ILE A 27 7.38 4.15 28.49
N LEU A 28 6.99 5.05 27.59
CA LEU A 28 7.27 6.48 27.70
C LEU A 28 6.67 7.06 29.00
N GLU A 29 5.43 6.68 29.33
CA GLU A 29 4.79 7.03 30.60
C GLU A 29 5.55 6.48 31.82
N GLN A 30 5.98 5.21 31.79
CA GLN A 30 6.76 4.62 32.89
C GLN A 30 8.12 5.30 33.06
N ALA A 31 8.74 5.74 31.97
CA ALA A 31 10.00 6.49 31.99
C ALA A 31 9.82 7.97 32.38
N GLY A 32 8.59 8.46 32.55
CA GLY A 32 8.29 9.85 32.89
C GLY A 32 8.53 10.83 31.74
N VAL A 33 8.50 10.36 30.50
CA VAL A 33 8.65 11.18 29.29
C VAL A 33 7.32 11.34 28.56
N ALA A 34 7.21 12.36 27.71
CA ALA A 34 5.97 12.63 26.98
C ALA A 34 5.64 11.50 26.00
N THR A 35 4.36 11.14 25.91
CA THR A 35 3.84 10.18 24.92
C THR A 35 3.86 10.76 23.52
N LEU A 36 3.93 9.90 22.52
CA LEU A 36 3.88 10.25 21.11
C LEU A 36 2.46 10.13 20.54
N THR A 37 2.15 10.99 19.58
CA THR A 37 1.05 10.75 18.64
C THR A 37 1.43 9.62 17.66
N LEU A 38 0.45 9.03 16.97
CA LEU A 38 0.73 7.99 15.98
C LEU A 38 1.60 8.50 14.81
N ALA A 39 1.42 9.77 14.42
CA ALA A 39 2.21 10.39 13.37
C ALA A 39 3.68 10.55 13.78
N GLU A 40 3.94 11.01 15.01
CA GLU A 40 5.30 11.10 15.55
C GLU A 40 5.93 9.72 15.73
N PHE A 41 5.17 8.74 16.23
CA PHE A 41 5.65 7.36 16.33
C PHE A 41 6.10 6.81 14.97
N ARG A 42 5.29 6.96 13.92
CA ARG A 42 5.65 6.50 12.56
C ARG A 42 6.86 7.22 11.96
N ALA A 43 7.03 8.50 12.29
CA ALA A 43 8.17 9.29 11.82
C ALA A 43 9.48 8.88 12.51
N GLU A 44 9.41 8.51 13.79
CA GLU A 44 10.58 8.29 14.64
C GLU A 44 10.95 6.81 14.83
N PHE A 45 10.00 5.88 14.70
CA PHE A 45 10.22 4.46 14.95
C PHE A 45 11.13 3.84 13.89
N GLU A 46 12.14 3.12 14.36
CA GLU A 46 13.14 2.46 13.52
C GLU A 46 13.46 1.07 14.06
N LEU A 47 13.96 0.20 13.18
CA LEU A 47 14.60 -1.05 13.58
C LEU A 47 16.11 -0.98 13.28
N PRO A 48 16.97 -1.39 14.23
CA PRO A 48 16.65 -1.94 15.56
C PRO A 48 16.05 -0.90 16.54
N PHE A 49 15.01 -1.29 17.28
CA PHE A 49 14.25 -0.39 18.18
C PHE A 49 15.09 0.25 19.30
N THR A 50 16.27 -0.29 19.58
CA THR A 50 17.19 0.26 20.58
C THR A 50 17.60 1.69 20.25
N GLY A 51 17.76 2.04 18.97
CA GLY A 51 18.09 3.39 18.55
C GLY A 51 16.96 4.38 18.85
N PHE A 52 15.72 3.97 18.60
CA PHE A 52 14.52 4.71 18.98
C PHE A 52 14.45 4.95 20.50
N TYR A 53 14.46 3.90 21.33
CA TYR A 53 14.35 4.10 22.79
C TYR A 53 15.55 4.82 23.40
N ASN A 54 16.76 4.71 22.83
CA ASN A 54 17.90 5.48 23.31
C ASN A 54 17.71 7.00 23.11
N ARG A 55 16.92 7.44 22.12
CA ARG A 55 16.59 8.86 21.94
C ARG A 55 15.60 9.37 22.98
N PHE A 56 14.60 8.57 23.33
CA PHE A 56 13.50 9.00 24.22
C PHE A 56 13.74 8.67 25.69
N THR A 57 14.42 7.55 25.97
CA THR A 57 14.62 6.99 27.31
C THR A 57 16.08 6.50 27.49
N PRO A 58 17.10 7.36 27.33
CA PRO A 58 18.52 6.96 27.35
C PRO A 58 18.97 6.34 28.68
N ASP A 59 18.33 6.71 29.79
CA ASP A 59 18.69 6.24 31.13
C ASP A 59 17.99 4.92 31.52
N VAL A 60 17.06 4.44 30.70
CA VAL A 60 16.32 3.20 30.99
C VAL A 60 17.05 2.01 30.38
N PRO A 61 17.47 1.02 31.18
CA PRO A 61 18.19 -0.13 30.66
C PRO A 61 17.27 -1.03 29.82
N LEU A 62 17.84 -1.67 28.79
CA LEU A 62 17.09 -2.49 27.82
C LEU A 62 16.16 -3.53 28.46
N HIS A 63 16.62 -4.24 29.49
CA HIS A 63 15.80 -5.25 30.16
C HIS A 63 14.52 -4.67 30.78
N GLN A 64 14.57 -3.43 31.26
CA GLN A 64 13.41 -2.75 31.85
C GLN A 64 12.45 -2.27 30.75
N LEU A 65 12.97 -1.79 29.62
CA LEU A 65 12.16 -1.48 28.43
C LEU A 65 11.40 -2.71 27.94
N GLU A 66 12.08 -3.86 27.83
CA GLU A 66 11.46 -5.13 27.46
C GLU A 66 10.39 -5.55 28.47
N GLU A 67 10.67 -5.49 29.78
CA GLU A 67 9.70 -5.82 30.83
C GLU A 67 8.42 -4.99 30.68
N TRP A 68 8.55 -3.66 30.58
CA TRP A 68 7.41 -2.78 30.40
C TRP A 68 6.66 -3.05 29.10
N PHE A 69 7.38 -3.19 27.97
CA PHE A 69 6.77 -3.53 26.68
C PHE A 69 5.92 -4.78 26.79
N HIS A 70 6.49 -5.88 27.28
CA HIS A 70 5.82 -7.19 27.33
C HIS A 70 4.71 -7.24 28.37
N SER A 71 4.81 -6.45 29.46
CA SER A 71 3.75 -6.33 30.46
C SER A 71 2.47 -5.70 29.91
N TYR A 72 2.60 -4.86 28.88
CA TYR A 72 1.48 -4.23 28.18
C TYR A 72 1.10 -5.04 26.94
N PHE A 73 2.03 -5.21 26.01
CA PHE A 73 1.80 -5.88 24.72
C PHE A 73 1.29 -7.31 24.90
N GLY A 74 1.79 -8.05 25.90
CA GLY A 74 1.30 -9.39 26.20
C GLY A 74 -0.18 -9.46 26.58
N LYS A 75 -0.81 -8.36 27.03
CA LYS A 75 -2.25 -8.32 27.33
C LYS A 75 -3.11 -8.08 26.10
N VAL A 76 -2.52 -7.49 25.06
CA VAL A 76 -3.22 -7.10 23.81
C VAL A 76 -2.74 -7.91 22.60
N CYS A 77 -1.80 -8.83 22.79
CA CYS A 77 -1.25 -9.68 21.73
C CYS A 77 -2.35 -10.46 20.98
N GLY A 78 -3.32 -11.01 21.73
CA GLY A 78 -4.48 -11.69 21.15
C GLY A 78 -5.49 -10.79 20.43
N GLU A 79 -5.34 -9.45 20.50
CA GLU A 79 -6.17 -8.50 19.74
C GLU A 79 -5.60 -8.24 18.33
N VAL A 80 -4.39 -8.71 18.04
CA VAL A 80 -3.75 -8.59 16.72
C VAL A 80 -4.49 -9.46 15.71
N ILE A 81 -4.86 -8.84 14.59
CA ILE A 81 -5.62 -9.48 13.51
C ILE A 81 -4.81 -9.56 12.22
N ALA A 82 -5.20 -10.45 11.32
CA ALA A 82 -4.69 -10.47 9.96
C ALA A 82 -4.93 -9.13 9.25
N LEU A 83 -3.94 -8.69 8.47
CA LEU A 83 -4.13 -7.57 7.56
C LEU A 83 -5.05 -7.97 6.40
N PRO A 84 -5.80 -7.02 5.81
CA PRO A 84 -6.61 -7.31 4.62
C PRO A 84 -5.78 -7.98 3.52
N HIS A 85 -6.35 -9.00 2.89
CA HIS A 85 -5.76 -9.80 1.81
C HIS A 85 -4.62 -10.75 2.22
N ALA A 86 -4.26 -10.84 3.50
CA ALA A 86 -3.19 -11.74 3.94
C ALA A 86 -3.55 -13.21 3.73
N ASP A 87 -4.75 -13.62 4.13
CA ASP A 87 -5.23 -15.00 3.98
C ASP A 87 -5.36 -15.38 2.50
N GLU A 88 -5.97 -14.52 1.69
CA GLU A 88 -6.13 -14.73 0.25
C GLU A 88 -4.77 -14.79 -0.47
N PHE A 89 -3.78 -14.04 0.01
CA PHE A 89 -2.43 -14.08 -0.54
C PHE A 89 -1.72 -15.39 -0.19
N LEU A 90 -1.88 -15.90 1.04
CA LEU A 90 -1.32 -17.19 1.44
C LEU A 90 -1.98 -18.36 0.69
N ASP A 91 -3.30 -18.30 0.48
CA ASP A 91 -4.02 -19.26 -0.38
C ASP A 91 -3.53 -19.21 -1.83
N PHE A 92 -3.29 -18.01 -2.37
CA PHE A 92 -2.65 -17.83 -3.67
C PHE A 92 -1.24 -18.44 -3.71
N CYS A 93 -0.42 -18.22 -2.69
CA CYS A 93 0.91 -18.82 -2.62
C CYS A 93 0.82 -20.35 -2.68
N LYS A 94 -0.17 -20.94 -1.99
CA LYS A 94 -0.42 -22.37 -2.00
C LYS A 94 -0.89 -22.87 -3.37
N SER A 95 -1.80 -22.15 -4.05
CA SER A 95 -2.28 -22.55 -5.38
C SER A 95 -1.18 -22.51 -6.43
N GLU A 96 -0.29 -21.52 -6.36
CA GLU A 96 0.88 -21.37 -7.24
C GLU A 96 2.10 -22.20 -6.78
N LYS A 97 1.97 -22.95 -5.68
CA LYS A 97 3.03 -23.80 -5.10
C LYS A 97 4.30 -23.02 -4.76
N LEU A 98 4.14 -21.79 -4.28
CA LEU A 98 5.22 -20.97 -3.74
C LEU A 98 5.65 -21.50 -2.39
N ARG A 99 6.94 -21.43 -2.12
CA ARG A 99 7.51 -21.78 -0.81
C ARG A 99 7.50 -20.56 0.07
N CYS A 100 6.79 -20.63 1.19
CA CYS A 100 6.58 -19.51 2.10
C CYS A 100 7.42 -19.66 3.37
N PHE A 101 8.09 -18.58 3.77
CA PHE A 101 8.90 -18.50 4.98
C PHE A 101 8.57 -17.23 5.75
N VAL A 102 8.76 -17.24 7.07
CA VAL A 102 8.69 -16.02 7.89
C VAL A 102 10.08 -15.68 8.41
N LEU A 103 10.50 -14.42 8.27
CA LEU A 103 11.68 -13.87 8.93
C LEU A 103 11.27 -12.59 9.67
N SER A 104 11.21 -12.65 11.00
CA SER A 104 10.68 -11.54 11.78
C SER A 104 11.32 -11.40 13.16
N ALA A 105 11.25 -10.18 13.70
CA ALA A 105 11.69 -9.85 15.05
C ALA A 105 10.66 -10.26 16.13
N VAL A 106 9.44 -10.62 15.73
CA VAL A 106 8.37 -11.05 16.66
C VAL A 106 8.81 -12.21 17.54
N LYS A 107 8.39 -12.19 18.80
CA LYS A 107 8.67 -13.27 19.75
C LYS A 107 7.90 -14.55 19.36
N PRO A 108 8.50 -15.75 19.53
CA PRO A 108 7.84 -17.02 19.22
C PRO A 108 6.48 -17.20 19.90
N GLU A 109 6.34 -16.75 21.15
CA GLU A 109 5.10 -16.88 21.91
C GLU A 109 3.97 -16.03 21.30
N TYR A 110 4.29 -14.79 20.92
CA TYR A 110 3.34 -13.89 20.27
C TYR A 110 2.98 -14.36 18.86
N PHE A 111 3.99 -14.79 18.09
CA PHE A 111 3.75 -15.36 16.77
C PHE A 111 2.78 -16.54 16.83
N THR A 112 2.96 -17.46 17.78
CA THR A 112 2.11 -18.65 17.90
C THR A 112 0.65 -18.26 18.14
N GLU A 113 0.41 -17.39 19.13
CA GLU A 113 -0.95 -16.91 19.45
C GLU A 113 -1.58 -16.15 18.27
N GLN A 114 -0.81 -15.26 17.62
CA GLN A 114 -1.29 -14.46 16.50
C GLN A 114 -1.55 -15.30 15.24
N ALA A 115 -0.66 -16.24 14.92
CA ALA A 115 -0.82 -17.12 13.78
C ALA A 115 -2.03 -18.05 13.95
N ASP A 116 -2.28 -18.54 15.17
CA ASP A 116 -3.47 -19.35 15.47
C ASP A 116 -4.75 -18.50 15.32
N ASN A 117 -4.78 -17.28 15.86
CA ASN A 117 -5.92 -16.38 15.75
C ASN A 117 -6.21 -15.95 14.30
N ALA A 118 -5.15 -15.78 13.51
CA ALA A 118 -5.24 -15.43 12.09
C ALA A 118 -5.46 -16.65 11.19
N GLY A 119 -5.39 -17.88 11.70
CA GLY A 119 -5.54 -19.09 10.88
C GLY A 119 -4.36 -19.38 9.94
N MET A 120 -3.16 -18.87 10.26
CA MET A 120 -1.97 -18.91 9.40
C MET A 120 -0.90 -19.91 9.85
N SER A 121 -1.12 -20.66 10.92
CA SER A 121 -0.11 -21.51 11.57
C SER A 121 0.52 -22.57 10.65
N ASP A 122 -0.22 -23.06 9.67
CA ASP A 122 0.22 -24.11 8.73
C ASP A 122 0.62 -23.57 7.34
N CYS A 123 0.74 -22.25 7.17
CA CYS A 123 1.00 -21.63 5.86
C CYS A 123 2.48 -21.55 5.49
N PHE A 124 3.39 -21.82 6.42
CA PHE A 124 4.83 -21.58 6.24
C PHE A 124 5.64 -22.87 6.31
N GLU A 125 6.58 -23.03 5.37
CA GLU A 125 7.53 -24.15 5.38
C GLU A 125 8.47 -24.04 6.59
N ARG A 126 8.87 -22.81 6.95
CA ARG A 126 9.69 -22.54 8.11
C ARG A 126 9.57 -21.11 8.59
N THR A 127 9.65 -20.92 9.90
CA THR A 127 9.64 -19.61 10.56
C THR A 127 10.98 -19.34 11.25
N TYR A 128 11.46 -18.10 11.15
CA TYR A 128 12.67 -17.59 11.76
C TYR A 128 12.29 -16.37 12.59
N LEU A 129 12.04 -16.62 13.88
CA LEU A 129 11.42 -15.67 14.82
C LEU A 129 12.44 -15.15 15.84
N GLY A 130 12.15 -14.01 16.45
CA GLY A 130 13.02 -13.35 17.42
C GLY A 130 14.33 -12.84 16.80
N VAL A 131 14.35 -12.57 15.49
CA VAL A 131 15.54 -12.10 14.78
C VAL A 131 15.48 -10.58 14.69
N TRP A 132 16.28 -9.89 15.52
CA TRP A 132 16.26 -8.42 15.59
C TRP A 132 16.88 -7.75 14.37
N ASP A 133 18.04 -8.24 13.92
CA ASP A 133 18.64 -7.82 12.64
C ASP A 133 18.52 -8.97 11.64
N LYS A 134 17.56 -8.83 10.73
CA LYS A 134 17.21 -9.89 9.78
C LYS A 134 18.32 -10.13 8.75
N ARG A 135 19.22 -9.15 8.56
CA ARG A 135 20.40 -9.25 7.69
C ARG A 135 21.36 -10.34 8.15
N GLU A 136 21.41 -10.63 9.45
CA GLU A 136 22.25 -11.69 10.01
C GLU A 136 21.78 -13.11 9.60
N LYS A 137 20.50 -13.26 9.24
CA LYS A 137 19.89 -14.58 8.95
C LYS A 137 19.59 -14.82 7.48
N ILE A 138 19.35 -13.77 6.69
CA ILE A 138 18.86 -13.91 5.31
C ILE A 138 19.74 -14.83 4.45
N HIS A 139 21.07 -14.73 4.54
CA HIS A 139 21.98 -15.62 3.80
C HIS A 139 21.87 -17.08 4.25
N THR A 140 21.81 -17.32 5.56
CA THR A 140 21.66 -18.67 6.10
C THR A 140 20.32 -19.28 5.70
N ILE A 141 19.24 -18.48 5.65
CA ILE A 141 17.92 -18.92 5.21
C ILE A 141 17.95 -19.31 3.73
N ILE A 142 18.56 -18.50 2.87
CA ILE A 142 18.70 -18.79 1.45
C ILE A 142 19.45 -20.12 1.24
N GLU A 143 20.60 -20.28 1.91
CA GLU A 143 21.43 -21.48 1.80
C GLU A 143 20.75 -22.73 2.38
N ALA A 144 20.24 -22.65 3.62
CA ALA A 144 19.68 -23.80 4.32
C ALA A 144 18.42 -24.37 3.66
N ASN A 145 17.68 -23.55 2.90
CA ASN A 145 16.45 -23.97 2.23
C ASN A 145 16.62 -24.11 0.70
N ASN A 146 17.86 -23.98 0.19
CA ASN A 146 18.20 -24.05 -1.23
C ASN A 146 17.38 -23.08 -2.09
N LEU A 147 17.28 -21.82 -1.65
CA LEU A 147 16.52 -20.79 -2.37
C LEU A 147 17.39 -20.19 -3.47
N SER A 148 16.83 -20.03 -4.67
CA SER A 148 17.45 -19.23 -5.73
C SER A 148 17.16 -17.76 -5.49
N LYS A 149 18.20 -16.91 -5.50
CA LYS A 149 18.08 -15.49 -5.19
C LYS A 149 17.16 -14.74 -6.17
N ASP A 150 17.33 -14.98 -7.46
CA ASP A 150 16.52 -14.38 -8.55
C ASP A 150 15.07 -14.91 -8.59
N GLU A 151 14.76 -15.94 -7.81
CA GLU A 151 13.41 -16.50 -7.67
C GLU A 151 12.82 -16.25 -6.27
N THR A 152 13.49 -15.44 -5.43
CA THR A 152 13.07 -15.16 -4.06
C THR A 152 12.62 -13.72 -3.94
N LEU A 153 11.44 -13.53 -3.36
CA LEU A 153 10.89 -12.23 -3.01
C LEU A 153 10.81 -12.11 -1.50
N TYR A 154 11.37 -11.04 -0.96
CA TYR A 154 11.14 -10.62 0.42
C TYR A 154 10.02 -9.59 0.46
N ILE A 155 9.02 -9.78 1.32
CA ILE A 155 7.89 -8.86 1.50
C ILE A 155 7.93 -8.30 2.92
N GLY A 156 7.88 -6.98 3.04
CA GLY A 156 7.86 -6.28 4.32
C GLY A 156 7.27 -4.88 4.19
N ASP A 157 7.04 -4.19 5.30
CA ASP A 157 6.50 -2.82 5.34
C ASP A 157 7.50 -1.78 5.86
N MET A 158 8.71 -2.21 6.25
CA MET A 158 9.75 -1.31 6.74
C MET A 158 10.95 -1.19 5.79
N GLN A 159 11.68 -0.07 5.88
CA GLN A 159 12.97 0.12 5.19
C GLN A 159 13.94 -1.02 5.52
N HIS A 160 13.92 -1.51 6.76
CA HIS A 160 14.76 -2.62 7.21
C HIS A 160 14.51 -3.93 6.44
N ASP A 161 13.29 -4.18 5.98
CA ASP A 161 12.97 -5.35 5.16
C ASP A 161 13.55 -5.24 3.76
N VAL A 162 13.48 -4.04 3.17
CA VAL A 162 14.09 -3.76 1.87
C VAL A 162 15.61 -3.87 1.95
N GLU A 163 16.22 -3.34 3.01
CA GLU A 163 17.64 -3.52 3.30
C GLU A 163 18.02 -4.99 3.48
N THR A 164 17.19 -5.76 4.16
CA THR A 164 17.38 -7.20 4.37
C THR A 164 17.36 -7.96 3.05
N ALA A 165 16.41 -7.64 2.18
CA ALA A 165 16.31 -8.21 0.85
C ALA A 165 17.55 -7.88 0.00
N HIS A 166 17.99 -6.62 0.01
CA HIS A 166 19.20 -6.18 -0.69
C HIS A 166 20.45 -6.86 -0.15
N HIS A 167 20.55 -7.02 1.16
CA HIS A 167 21.64 -7.75 1.80
C HIS A 167 21.66 -9.22 1.33
N GLY A 168 20.50 -9.88 1.30
CA GLY A 168 20.36 -11.24 0.76
C GLY A 168 20.65 -11.36 -0.74
N GLY A 169 20.53 -10.25 -1.48
CA GLY A 169 20.56 -10.20 -2.93
C GLY A 169 19.31 -10.78 -3.58
N VAL A 170 18.16 -10.66 -2.90
CA VAL A 170 16.85 -11.13 -3.37
C VAL A 170 15.96 -9.94 -3.77
N HIS A 171 14.86 -10.20 -4.44
CA HIS A 171 13.89 -9.14 -4.76
C HIS A 171 13.18 -8.63 -3.49
N SER A 172 12.78 -7.36 -3.50
CA SER A 172 12.08 -6.70 -2.40
C SER A 172 10.73 -6.14 -2.82
N CYS A 173 9.68 -6.45 -2.05
CA CYS A 173 8.39 -5.79 -2.11
C CYS A 173 8.14 -5.04 -0.81
N ALA A 174 7.99 -3.72 -0.90
CA ALA A 174 7.58 -2.89 0.23
C ALA A 174 6.05 -2.67 0.22
N LEU A 175 5.39 -2.95 1.33
CA LEU A 175 3.95 -2.75 1.50
C LEU A 175 3.64 -1.42 2.19
N LEU A 176 2.52 -0.80 1.83
CA LEU A 176 2.02 0.43 2.49
C LEU A 176 1.10 0.16 3.70
N THR A 177 1.03 -1.09 4.15
CA THR A 177 0.11 -1.54 5.20
C THR A 177 0.61 -1.30 6.62
N GLY A 178 1.92 -1.11 6.82
CA GLY A 178 2.52 -1.13 8.15
C GLY A 178 3.06 0.21 8.68
N TYR A 179 4.33 0.19 9.09
CA TYR A 179 4.96 1.20 9.94
C TYR A 179 5.57 2.35 9.13
N ASN A 180 6.39 2.05 8.12
CA ASN A 180 7.08 3.11 7.39
C ASN A 180 6.16 3.79 6.38
N THR A 181 6.38 5.10 6.25
CA THR A 181 5.75 5.90 5.21
C THR A 181 6.33 5.54 3.85
N LEU A 182 5.60 5.85 2.80
CA LEU A 182 6.10 5.65 1.45
C LEU A 182 7.36 6.47 1.11
N GLU A 183 7.50 7.67 1.68
CA GLU A 183 8.72 8.45 1.46
C GLU A 183 9.95 7.70 1.99
N GLN A 184 9.87 7.17 3.21
CA GLN A 184 10.88 6.30 3.79
C GLN A 184 11.11 5.04 2.92
N LEU A 185 10.05 4.34 2.51
CA LEU A 185 10.18 3.13 1.70
C LEU A 185 10.86 3.42 0.34
N ARG A 186 10.59 4.56 -0.28
CA ARG A 186 11.25 4.98 -1.54
C ARG A 186 12.76 5.15 -1.38
N GLU A 187 13.21 5.72 -0.27
CA GLU A 187 14.65 5.92 0.00
C GLU A 187 15.41 4.60 0.01
N SER A 188 14.76 3.53 0.50
CA SER A 188 15.36 2.19 0.53
C SER A 188 15.43 1.50 -0.83
N CYS A 189 14.83 2.07 -1.89
CA CYS A 189 14.89 1.60 -3.28
C CYS A 189 14.42 0.14 -3.50
N PRO A 190 13.21 -0.26 -3.07
CA PRO A 190 12.71 -1.62 -3.25
C PRO A 190 12.51 -1.99 -4.72
N SER A 191 12.48 -3.29 -5.02
CA SER A 191 12.19 -3.79 -6.37
C SER A 191 10.77 -3.41 -6.81
N ILE A 192 9.83 -3.39 -5.87
CA ILE A 192 8.47 -2.91 -6.08
C ILE A 192 7.86 -2.38 -4.78
N ILE A 193 6.91 -1.45 -4.91
CA ILE A 193 6.04 -0.99 -3.81
C ILE A 193 4.59 -1.28 -4.18
N THR A 194 3.83 -1.87 -3.27
CA THR A 194 2.39 -2.14 -3.46
C THR A 194 1.58 -1.63 -2.27
N ALA A 195 0.33 -1.25 -2.53
CA ALA A 195 -0.56 -0.73 -1.49
C ALA A 195 -0.92 -1.82 -0.46
N ASN A 196 -1.07 -3.07 -0.91
CA ASN A 196 -1.38 -4.24 -0.10
C ASN A 196 -0.93 -5.53 -0.83
N LEU A 197 -1.24 -6.68 -0.25
CA LEU A 197 -0.93 -7.99 -0.81
C LEU A 197 -1.79 -8.36 -2.03
N ASP A 198 -3.05 -7.91 -2.13
CA ASP A 198 -3.88 -8.17 -3.31
C ASP A 198 -3.28 -7.54 -4.57
N GLU A 199 -2.82 -6.30 -4.46
CA GLU A 199 -2.15 -5.63 -5.56
C GLU A 199 -0.88 -6.37 -6.00
N LEU A 200 -0.08 -6.86 -5.04
CA LEU A 200 1.11 -7.67 -5.33
C LEU A 200 0.74 -8.96 -6.05
N LYS A 201 -0.29 -9.68 -5.58
CA LYS A 201 -0.81 -10.90 -6.23
C LYS A 201 -1.19 -10.62 -7.68
N ASN A 202 -1.92 -9.54 -7.93
CA ASN A 202 -2.35 -9.17 -9.28
C ASN A 202 -1.15 -8.85 -10.20
N ILE A 203 -0.12 -8.19 -9.68
CA ILE A 203 1.12 -7.91 -10.42
C ILE A 203 1.85 -9.21 -10.77
N LEU A 204 2.00 -10.12 -9.79
CA LEU A 204 2.65 -11.40 -10.01
C LEU A 204 1.90 -12.24 -11.05
N LEU A 205 0.57 -12.34 -10.96
CA LEU A 205 -0.26 -13.04 -11.93
C LEU A 205 -0.11 -12.47 -13.34
N ARG A 206 -0.22 -11.15 -13.51
CA ARG A 206 -0.07 -10.47 -14.81
C ARG A 206 1.33 -10.65 -15.39
N GLY A 207 2.35 -10.66 -14.53
CA GLY A 207 3.75 -10.82 -14.92
C GLY A 207 4.20 -12.27 -15.14
N GLY A 208 3.30 -13.26 -15.04
CA GLY A 208 3.68 -14.67 -15.09
C GLY A 208 4.70 -15.02 -14.00
N MET A 209 4.42 -14.57 -12.78
CA MET A 209 5.28 -14.66 -11.60
C MET A 209 6.64 -13.96 -11.77
N THR A 210 6.74 -12.94 -12.62
CA THR A 210 7.93 -12.11 -12.77
C THR A 210 7.63 -10.68 -12.40
N LEU A 211 8.52 -10.05 -11.63
CA LEU A 211 8.36 -8.64 -11.27
C LEU A 211 8.54 -7.74 -12.51
N PRO A 212 7.86 -6.58 -12.56
CA PRO A 212 8.04 -5.62 -13.63
C PRO A 212 9.51 -5.20 -13.75
N SER A 213 10.08 -5.29 -14.97
CA SER A 213 11.44 -4.82 -15.23
C SER A 213 11.48 -3.29 -15.31
N ALA A 214 12.60 -2.67 -14.92
CA ALA A 214 12.80 -1.21 -14.97
C ALA A 214 12.67 -0.55 -16.37
N ASN A 215 12.58 -1.31 -17.46
CA ASN A 215 12.32 -0.80 -18.81
C ASN A 215 10.84 -0.42 -18.98
N HIS A 216 10.43 0.68 -18.35
CA HIS A 216 9.06 1.19 -18.42
C HIS A 216 8.87 2.01 -19.70
N ARG A 217 7.92 1.59 -20.53
CA ARG A 217 7.27 2.49 -21.49
C ARG A 217 6.19 3.28 -20.75
N PRO A 218 5.83 4.49 -21.21
CA PRO A 218 4.70 5.21 -20.65
C PRO A 218 3.42 4.34 -20.66
N ILE A 219 2.69 4.36 -19.56
CA ILE A 219 1.45 3.60 -19.36
C ILE A 219 0.27 4.50 -19.73
N PRO A 220 -0.52 4.17 -20.76
CA PRO A 220 -1.72 4.91 -21.07
C PRO A 220 -2.83 4.60 -20.05
N THR A 221 -3.49 5.63 -19.56
CA THR A 221 -4.62 5.52 -18.63
C THR A 221 -5.76 6.44 -19.06
N VAL A 222 -6.93 6.21 -18.48
CA VAL A 222 -8.14 6.98 -18.71
C VAL A 222 -8.73 7.43 -17.38
N GLY A 223 -9.34 8.61 -17.36
CA GLY A 223 -10.10 9.10 -16.19
C GLY A 223 -11.21 10.04 -16.62
N ALA A 224 -12.26 10.16 -15.81
CA ALA A 224 -13.40 11.01 -16.15
C ALA A 224 -13.93 11.88 -15.01
N LEU A 225 -14.22 13.15 -15.34
CA LEU A 225 -15.18 13.96 -14.58
C LEU A 225 -16.60 13.53 -14.94
N ILE A 226 -17.23 12.79 -14.03
CA ILE A 226 -18.58 12.24 -14.21
C ILE A 226 -19.60 13.21 -13.62
N TYR A 227 -20.57 13.64 -14.42
CA TYR A 227 -21.66 14.52 -13.98
C TYR A 227 -22.94 13.76 -13.67
N ASN A 228 -23.60 14.09 -12.56
CA ASN A 228 -24.97 13.68 -12.29
C ASN A 228 -26.00 14.64 -12.92
N ALA A 229 -27.29 14.36 -12.76
CA ALA A 229 -28.37 15.19 -13.30
C ALA A 229 -28.46 16.59 -12.66
N LEU A 230 -27.89 16.77 -11.47
CA LEU A 230 -27.80 18.06 -10.77
C LEU A 230 -26.60 18.91 -11.20
N GLY A 231 -25.77 18.41 -12.13
CA GLY A 231 -24.57 19.10 -12.59
C GLY A 231 -23.40 19.03 -11.61
N GLN A 232 -23.46 18.14 -10.62
CA GLN A 232 -22.35 17.87 -9.71
C GLN A 232 -21.40 16.82 -10.31
N VAL A 233 -20.11 16.92 -9.97
CA VAL A 233 -19.06 15.98 -10.34
C VAL A 233 -18.79 14.96 -9.24
N LEU A 234 -18.53 13.71 -9.63
CA LEU A 234 -18.06 12.66 -8.73
C LEU A 234 -16.56 12.80 -8.47
N ILE A 235 -16.17 12.87 -7.20
CA ILE A 235 -14.78 12.86 -6.76
C ILE A 235 -14.60 11.71 -5.75
N VAL A 236 -13.54 10.93 -5.91
CA VAL A 236 -13.21 9.76 -5.07
C VAL A 236 -11.91 9.99 -4.30
N CYS A 237 -11.82 9.47 -3.08
CA CYS A 237 -10.61 9.46 -2.26
C CYS A 237 -9.96 8.08 -2.32
N THR A 238 -8.69 7.99 -2.71
CA THR A 238 -8.01 6.71 -2.90
C THR A 238 -6.66 6.66 -2.19
N ASN A 239 -6.24 5.47 -1.77
CA ASN A 239 -4.91 5.27 -1.19
C ASN A 239 -3.79 5.40 -2.23
N LYS A 240 -4.09 5.13 -3.51
CA LYS A 240 -3.14 5.27 -4.63
C LYS A 240 -2.55 6.68 -4.73
N TRP A 241 -3.31 7.69 -4.27
CA TRP A 241 -2.91 9.09 -4.26
C TRP A 241 -2.75 9.65 -2.84
N TYR A 242 -2.38 8.82 -1.86
CA TYR A 242 -2.19 9.22 -0.45
C TYR A 242 -3.43 9.84 0.22
N GLY A 243 -4.62 9.31 -0.08
CA GLY A 243 -5.87 9.88 0.44
C GLY A 243 -6.19 11.25 -0.17
N LYS A 244 -5.52 11.64 -1.26
CA LYS A 244 -5.98 12.76 -2.09
C LYS A 244 -7.24 12.38 -2.83
N TRP A 245 -8.02 13.41 -3.11
CA TRP A 245 -9.21 13.32 -3.90
C TRP A 245 -8.86 13.37 -5.39
N GLY A 246 -9.57 12.61 -6.21
CA GLY A 246 -9.35 12.53 -7.64
C GLY A 246 -10.57 12.04 -8.40
N ILE A 247 -10.40 11.83 -9.70
CA ILE A 247 -11.41 11.19 -10.54
C ILE A 247 -11.18 9.68 -10.61
N PRO A 248 -12.25 8.88 -10.79
CA PRO A 248 -12.15 7.46 -11.07
C PRO A 248 -11.55 7.20 -12.46
N GLY A 249 -10.88 6.05 -12.60
CA GLY A 249 -10.30 5.58 -13.84
C GLY A 249 -9.01 4.77 -13.67
N GLY A 250 -8.57 4.12 -14.75
CA GLY A 250 -7.45 3.18 -14.69
C GLY A 250 -6.73 2.96 -16.01
N LYS A 251 -6.06 1.81 -16.11
CA LYS A 251 -5.12 1.52 -17.21
C LYS A 251 -5.89 1.04 -18.44
N ILE A 252 -5.38 1.38 -19.62
CA ILE A 252 -5.88 0.79 -20.87
C ILE A 252 -5.22 -0.57 -21.06
N GLU A 253 -6.03 -1.61 -21.22
CA GLU A 253 -5.57 -2.97 -21.51
C GLU A 253 -5.23 -3.14 -23.00
N TYR A 254 -4.42 -4.16 -23.30
CA TYR A 254 -4.06 -4.46 -24.67
C TYR A 254 -5.29 -5.00 -25.43
N GLY A 255 -5.66 -4.32 -26.52
CA GLY A 255 -6.73 -4.76 -27.41
C GLY A 255 -8.07 -4.04 -27.21
N GLU A 256 -8.19 -3.13 -26.24
CA GLU A 256 -9.38 -2.29 -26.05
C GLU A 256 -9.16 -0.84 -26.53
N SER A 257 -10.26 -0.12 -26.78
CA SER A 257 -10.22 1.32 -27.05
C SER A 257 -10.17 2.11 -25.73
N SER A 258 -9.68 3.35 -25.76
CA SER A 258 -9.65 4.19 -24.55
C SER A 258 -11.05 4.47 -23.98
N VAL A 259 -12.07 4.54 -24.83
CA VAL A 259 -13.45 4.76 -24.37
C VAL A 259 -14.04 3.48 -23.74
N ASP A 260 -13.67 2.31 -24.25
CA ASP A 260 -14.10 1.04 -23.65
C ASP A 260 -13.40 0.79 -22.32
N ALA A 261 -12.10 1.07 -22.25
CA ALA A 261 -11.34 1.09 -20.99
C ALA A 261 -12.02 2.01 -19.96
N LEU A 262 -12.40 3.23 -20.37
CA LEU A 262 -13.05 4.19 -19.47
C LEU A 262 -14.37 3.63 -18.94
N ARG A 263 -15.21 3.03 -19.79
CA ARG A 263 -16.47 2.42 -19.32
C ARG A 263 -16.20 1.29 -18.32
N ARG A 264 -15.26 0.39 -18.63
CA ARG A 264 -14.89 -0.74 -17.77
C ARG A 264 -14.42 -0.25 -16.39
N GLU A 265 -13.43 0.63 -16.36
CA GLU A 265 -12.84 1.16 -15.11
C GLU A 265 -13.88 1.91 -14.28
N ILE A 266 -14.72 2.76 -14.88
CA ILE A 266 -15.77 3.47 -14.13
C ILE A 266 -16.79 2.49 -13.54
N THR A 267 -17.21 1.47 -14.30
CA THR A 267 -18.13 0.45 -13.79
C THR A 267 -17.49 -0.37 -12.67
N GLU A 268 -16.21 -0.75 -12.79
CA GLU A 268 -15.47 -1.50 -11.77
C GLU A 268 -15.25 -0.70 -10.48
N GLU A 269 -14.90 0.59 -10.58
CA GLU A 269 -14.58 1.43 -9.42
C GLU A 269 -15.81 2.02 -8.72
N THR A 270 -16.91 2.24 -9.45
CA THR A 270 -18.05 3.01 -8.94
C THR A 270 -19.41 2.34 -9.10
N GLY A 271 -19.50 1.25 -9.87
CA GLY A 271 -20.76 0.62 -10.27
C GLY A 271 -21.57 1.42 -11.28
N LEU A 272 -21.09 2.59 -11.73
CA LEU A 272 -21.86 3.49 -12.59
C LEU A 272 -21.76 3.10 -14.06
N THR A 273 -22.84 3.41 -14.80
CA THR A 273 -22.87 3.41 -16.26
C THR A 273 -22.82 4.84 -16.78
N ILE A 274 -22.02 5.09 -17.82
CA ILE A 274 -21.74 6.44 -18.34
C ILE A 274 -22.14 6.62 -19.81
N THR A 275 -22.58 7.83 -20.15
CA THR A 275 -22.86 8.31 -21.52
C THR A 275 -22.23 9.68 -21.77
N ASP A 276 -22.42 10.23 -22.98
CA ASP A 276 -21.95 11.56 -23.37
C ASP A 276 -20.45 11.77 -23.13
N ILE A 277 -19.66 10.72 -23.40
CA ILE A 277 -18.22 10.72 -23.18
C ILE A 277 -17.56 11.67 -24.18
N LYS A 278 -16.86 12.69 -23.65
CA LYS A 278 -16.15 13.70 -24.43
C LYS A 278 -14.70 13.79 -23.95
N PHE A 279 -13.76 13.65 -24.87
CA PHE A 279 -12.35 13.88 -24.57
C PHE A 279 -12.12 15.36 -24.25
N VAL A 280 -11.31 15.63 -23.23
CA VAL A 280 -10.95 16.99 -22.82
C VAL A 280 -9.50 17.27 -23.18
N LEU A 281 -8.58 16.47 -22.65
CA LEU A 281 -7.14 16.70 -22.79
C LEU A 281 -6.32 15.45 -22.42
N SER A 282 -5.06 15.44 -22.84
CA SER A 282 -4.04 14.49 -22.39
C SER A 282 -3.07 15.16 -21.43
N GLN A 283 -2.66 14.48 -20.36
CA GLN A 283 -1.64 14.97 -19.43
C GLN A 283 -0.54 13.94 -19.26
N ASP A 284 0.71 14.41 -19.16
CA ASP A 284 1.82 13.59 -18.72
C ASP A 284 1.91 13.63 -17.19
N CYS A 285 2.00 12.46 -16.57
CA CYS A 285 2.25 12.30 -15.15
C CYS A 285 3.50 11.43 -14.99
N ILE A 286 4.66 12.08 -14.88
CA ILE A 286 5.97 11.43 -14.86
C ILE A 286 6.52 11.49 -13.44
N ASP A 287 6.73 10.31 -12.83
CA ASP A 287 7.31 10.14 -11.49
C ASP A 287 6.66 11.05 -10.44
N SER A 288 5.34 11.25 -10.53
CA SER A 288 4.62 12.15 -9.63
C SER A 288 4.80 11.73 -8.18
N ALA A 289 5.22 12.68 -7.34
CA ALA A 289 5.33 12.47 -5.91
C ALA A 289 3.97 12.11 -5.27
N GLU A 290 2.86 12.53 -5.89
CA GLU A 290 1.49 12.29 -5.42
C GLU A 290 0.96 10.90 -5.76
N PHE A 291 1.57 10.20 -6.73
CA PHE A 291 1.24 8.81 -6.98
C PHE A 291 2.16 7.93 -6.15
N TYR A 292 1.65 6.83 -5.61
CA TYR A 292 2.45 6.01 -4.69
C TYR A 292 3.61 5.26 -5.37
N ARG A 293 3.51 4.94 -6.67
CA ARG A 293 4.62 4.38 -7.46
C ARG A 293 5.30 5.43 -8.34
N ARG A 294 6.56 5.19 -8.71
CA ARG A 294 7.22 5.92 -9.78
C ARG A 294 6.79 5.32 -11.10
N GLU A 295 5.95 6.05 -11.82
CA GLU A 295 5.37 5.63 -13.09
C GLU A 295 5.34 6.83 -14.04
N HIS A 296 5.37 6.54 -15.33
CA HIS A 296 5.10 7.52 -16.37
C HIS A 296 3.72 7.19 -16.94
N PHE A 297 2.70 7.96 -16.58
CA PHE A 297 1.37 7.85 -17.18
C PHE A 297 1.14 8.88 -18.27
N ILE A 298 0.42 8.44 -19.32
CA ILE A 298 -0.24 9.32 -20.28
C ILE A 298 -1.73 9.27 -19.94
N LEU A 299 -2.22 10.31 -19.26
CA LEU A 299 -3.59 10.40 -18.75
C LEU A 299 -4.52 10.96 -19.83
N LEU A 300 -5.39 10.13 -20.39
CA LEU A 300 -6.46 10.57 -21.30
C LEU A 300 -7.70 10.94 -20.47
N ASN A 301 -8.01 12.23 -20.40
CA ASN A 301 -9.07 12.72 -19.53
C ASN A 301 -10.34 13.06 -20.30
N TYR A 302 -11.48 12.66 -19.73
CA TYR A 302 -12.80 12.79 -20.32
C TYR A 302 -13.76 13.52 -19.39
N THR A 303 -14.86 14.02 -19.95
CA THR A 303 -16.10 14.29 -19.22
C THR A 303 -17.16 13.29 -19.68
N CYS A 304 -18.07 12.93 -18.78
CA CYS A 304 -19.21 12.08 -19.13
C CYS A 304 -20.38 12.33 -18.17
N ARG A 305 -21.54 11.74 -18.47
CA ARG A 305 -22.74 11.80 -17.63
C ARG A 305 -23.08 10.42 -17.12
N VAL A 306 -23.59 10.35 -15.90
CA VAL A 306 -24.17 9.10 -15.39
C VAL A 306 -25.51 8.83 -16.05
N THR A 307 -25.81 7.56 -16.32
CA THR A 307 -27.15 7.12 -16.74
C THR A 307 -27.83 6.31 -15.66
N GLY A 308 -29.09 6.64 -15.36
CA GLY A 308 -29.90 5.88 -14.41
C GLY A 308 -29.67 6.35 -12.97
N GLU A 309 -29.51 5.40 -12.05
CA GLU A 309 -29.33 5.65 -10.62
C GLU A 309 -27.92 6.17 -10.30
N THR A 310 -27.81 7.00 -9.26
CA THR A 310 -26.57 7.65 -8.81
C THR A 310 -25.92 6.93 -7.63
N ASP A 311 -26.34 5.71 -7.34
CA ASP A 311 -25.86 4.93 -6.20
C ASP A 311 -24.47 4.40 -6.51
N VAL A 312 -23.46 5.12 -6.01
CA VAL A 312 -22.05 4.76 -6.17
C VAL A 312 -21.74 3.61 -5.21
N THR A 313 -21.28 2.50 -5.78
CA THR A 313 -20.70 1.40 -5.03
C THR A 313 -19.20 1.40 -5.28
N LEU A 314 -18.43 1.85 -4.29
CA LEU A 314 -16.98 1.87 -4.39
C LEU A 314 -16.40 0.46 -4.27
N ASN A 315 -15.39 0.18 -5.07
CA ASN A 315 -14.53 -0.99 -4.85
C ASN A 315 -13.50 -0.72 -3.73
N GLU A 316 -12.63 -1.69 -3.49
CA GLU A 316 -11.60 -1.64 -2.44
C GLU A 316 -10.53 -0.55 -2.66
N GLU A 317 -10.45 0.02 -3.86
CA GLU A 317 -9.43 1.01 -4.21
C GLU A 317 -9.77 2.43 -3.73
N ALA A 318 -11.07 2.70 -3.49
CA ALA A 318 -11.57 4.00 -3.05
C ALA A 318 -12.18 3.92 -1.65
N GLN A 319 -11.78 4.84 -0.78
CA GLN A 319 -12.23 4.88 0.62
C GLN A 319 -13.54 5.63 0.81
N SER A 320 -13.79 6.66 -0.01
CA SER A 320 -14.99 7.48 0.07
C SER A 320 -15.21 8.25 -1.24
N PHE A 321 -16.44 8.71 -1.46
CA PHE A 321 -16.81 9.52 -2.62
C PHE A 321 -17.65 10.74 -2.21
N ARG A 322 -17.68 11.75 -3.07
CA ARG A 322 -18.54 12.93 -2.93
C ARG A 322 -19.05 13.39 -4.30
N TRP A 323 -20.31 13.82 -4.33
CA TRP A 323 -20.88 14.61 -5.41
C TRP A 323 -20.78 16.09 -5.04
N LEU A 324 -20.06 16.88 -5.83
CA LEU A 324 -19.79 18.29 -5.54
C LEU A 324 -19.98 19.17 -6.78
N SER A 325 -20.23 20.46 -6.60
CA SER A 325 -20.06 21.41 -7.69
C SER A 325 -18.57 21.51 -8.06
N GLU A 326 -18.24 21.93 -9.29
CA GLU A 326 -16.83 22.10 -9.71
C GLU A 326 -16.06 23.07 -8.78
N PRO A 327 -16.63 24.24 -8.39
CA PRO A 327 -15.97 25.13 -7.43
C PRO A 327 -15.73 24.51 -6.05
N ASP A 328 -16.67 23.69 -5.55
CA ASP A 328 -16.52 23.01 -4.25
C ASP A 328 -15.49 21.88 -4.34
N ALA A 329 -15.44 21.15 -5.45
CA ALA A 329 -14.43 20.12 -5.69
C ALA A 329 -13.02 20.69 -5.67
N LEU A 330 -12.80 21.89 -6.24
CA LEU A 330 -11.51 22.58 -6.22
C LEU A 330 -11.00 22.94 -4.81
N GLN A 331 -11.88 22.99 -3.81
CA GLN A 331 -11.52 23.22 -2.40
C GLN A 331 -10.99 21.96 -1.70
N LEU A 332 -11.14 20.78 -2.30
CA LEU A 332 -10.57 19.54 -1.76
C LEU A 332 -9.05 19.49 -1.98
N ASN A 333 -8.38 18.64 -1.19
CA ASN A 333 -6.99 18.25 -1.41
C ASN A 333 -6.89 17.30 -2.63
N LEU A 334 -7.10 17.84 -3.82
CA LEU A 334 -7.06 17.11 -5.08
C LEU A 334 -5.64 16.73 -5.48
N ASN A 335 -5.48 15.61 -6.18
CA ASN A 335 -4.27 15.37 -6.96
C ASN A 335 -4.15 16.39 -8.11
N GLN A 336 -2.93 16.71 -8.53
CA GLN A 336 -2.65 17.70 -9.57
C GLN A 336 -3.36 17.39 -10.90
N PRO A 337 -3.38 16.12 -11.40
CA PRO A 337 -4.05 15.83 -12.65
C PRO A 337 -5.55 16.15 -12.65
N THR A 338 -6.23 15.87 -11.53
CA THR A 338 -7.67 16.17 -11.38
C THR A 338 -7.91 17.67 -11.30
N ARG A 339 -7.07 18.40 -10.56
CA ARG A 339 -7.17 19.87 -10.48
C ARG A 339 -7.02 20.51 -11.86
N PHE A 340 -6.01 20.10 -12.62
CA PHE A 340 -5.78 20.60 -13.97
C PHE A 340 -6.96 20.31 -14.92
N LEU A 341 -7.56 19.10 -14.81
CA LEU A 341 -8.73 18.74 -15.58
C LEU A 341 -9.94 19.62 -15.24
N LEU A 342 -10.22 19.84 -13.95
CA LEU A 342 -11.31 20.71 -13.50
C LEU A 342 -11.12 22.15 -14.02
N ASP A 343 -9.91 22.71 -13.87
CA ASP A 343 -9.59 24.05 -14.35
C ASP A 343 -9.83 24.17 -15.87
N ALA A 344 -9.43 23.15 -16.65
CA ALA A 344 -9.63 23.13 -18.10
C ALA A 344 -11.12 23.04 -18.51
N VAL A 345 -11.93 22.26 -17.80
CA VAL A 345 -13.38 22.16 -18.07
C VAL A 345 -14.10 23.46 -17.71
N MET A 346 -13.73 24.09 -16.59
CA MET A 346 -14.28 25.38 -16.17
C MET A 346 -13.90 26.52 -17.12
N ALA A 347 -12.67 26.51 -17.63
CA ALA A 347 -12.21 27.47 -18.65
C ALA A 347 -12.96 27.32 -19.98
N ASN A 348 -13.28 26.09 -20.41
CA ASN A 348 -14.06 25.87 -21.63
C ASN A 348 -15.55 26.17 -21.47
N SER A 349 -16.09 26.07 -20.25
CA SER A 349 -17.49 26.43 -19.95
C SER A 349 -17.73 27.95 -19.94
N THR A 350 -16.66 28.75 -19.92
CA THR A 350 -16.71 30.23 -19.95
C THR A 350 -16.51 30.83 -21.35
N ILE A 351 -16.23 30.00 -22.37
CA ILE A 351 -16.23 30.41 -23.78
C ILE A 351 -17.60 30.05 -24.36
N PRO A 352 -18.46 31.02 -24.73
CA PRO A 352 -19.72 30.72 -25.39
C PRO A 352 -19.44 29.90 -26.66
N ALA A 353 -20.27 28.90 -26.94
CA ALA A 353 -20.13 28.02 -28.10
C ALA A 353 -20.28 28.74 -29.47
N ASP A 354 -20.43 30.06 -29.48
CA ASP A 354 -20.43 30.91 -30.65
C ASP A 354 -19.40 32.06 -30.46
N ALA A 355 -18.19 31.87 -30.96
CA ALA A 355 -17.19 32.92 -31.18
C ALA A 355 -16.52 32.74 -32.55
#